data_AF-A0A158J669-F1
#
_entry.id   AF-A0A158J669-F1
#
_cell.length_a   1.000
_cell.length_b   1.000
_cell.length_c   1.000
_cell.angle_alpha   90.00
_cell.angle_beta   90.00
_cell.angle_gamma   90.00
#
_symmetry.space_group_name_H-M   'P 1'
#
loop_
_entity.id
_entity.type
_entity.pdbx_description
1 polymer ?
#
loop_
_entity_poly.entity_id
_entity_poly.type
_entity_poly.pdbx_seq_one_letter_code
_entity_poly.pdbx_strand_id
1 'polypeptide(L)' 'MSQSDGVRNPCINICRMDHHGTFCQGCWRTLLEIGRWDRMNDEQKAAVAELLEHRRSAKVSRLASPGDPTLENGVPQ' A
#
# COMPACT_ATOMS: atom_id res chain seq x y z
N MET A 1 -8.21 8.47 -23.38
CA MET A 1 -6.74 8.42 -23.41
C MET A 1 -6.31 7.31 -22.49
N SER A 2 -5.94 6.18 -23.08
CA SER A 2 -5.72 4.90 -22.39
C SER A 2 -4.26 4.82 -21.96
N GLN A 3 -3.98 4.91 -20.66
CA GLN A 3 -2.61 4.83 -20.17
C GLN A 3 -2.18 3.38 -19.97
N SER A 4 -1.27 3.01 -20.87
CA SER A 4 -0.16 2.06 -20.79
C SER A 4 -0.16 1.10 -19.62
N ASP A 5 -0.21 -0.17 -20.01
CA ASP A 5 0.15 -1.37 -19.26
C ASP A 5 1.63 -1.30 -18.83
N GLY A 6 1.91 -0.46 -17.84
CA GLY A 6 3.15 -0.42 -17.07
C GLY A 6 2.79 -0.62 -15.61
N VAL A 7 3.75 -1.07 -14.79
CA VAL A 7 3.54 -1.39 -13.37
C VAL A 7 2.76 -0.27 -12.68
N ARG A 8 1.52 -0.56 -12.28
CA ARG A 8 0.60 0.46 -11.75
C ARG A 8 1.18 1.05 -10.47
N ASN A 9 1.06 2.36 -10.32
CA ASN A 9 1.40 3.04 -9.07
C ASN A 9 0.63 2.41 -7.90
N PRO A 10 1.31 1.87 -6.88
CA PRO A 10 0.65 1.34 -5.68
C PRO A 10 0.19 2.46 -4.73
N CYS A 11 -0.02 3.67 -5.24
CA CYS A 11 -0.40 4.84 -4.44
C CYS A 11 -1.92 4.88 -4.27
N ILE A 12 -2.38 4.95 -3.02
CA ILE A 12 -3.81 5.08 -2.67
C ILE A 12 -4.20 6.52 -2.30
N ASN A 13 -3.42 7.52 -2.72
CA ASN A 13 -3.58 8.93 -2.34
C ASN A 13 -3.52 9.21 -0.83
N ILE A 14 -2.83 8.34 -0.08
CA ILE A 14 -2.50 8.56 1.34
C ILE A 14 -0.99 8.74 1.43
N CYS A 15 -0.55 9.97 1.66
CA CYS A 15 0.84 10.32 1.92
C CYS A 15 1.04 10.58 3.41
N ARG A 16 1.12 9.52 4.20
CA ARG A 16 1.38 9.61 5.64
C ARG A 16 2.51 8.65 5.99
N MET A 17 3.55 9.12 6.67
CA MET A 17 4.67 8.27 7.09
C MET A 17 4.31 7.49 8.36
N ASP A 18 4.85 6.27 8.50
CA ASP A 18 4.80 5.48 9.74
C ASP A 18 5.48 6.25 10.89
N HIS A 19 5.28 5.81 12.13
CA HIS A 19 5.82 6.45 13.33
C HIS A 19 7.35 6.58 13.28
N HIS A 20 8.03 5.65 12.59
CA HIS A 20 9.48 5.69 12.39
C HIS A 20 9.93 6.54 11.19
N GLY A 21 9.01 7.06 10.38
CA GLY A 21 9.36 7.85 9.20
C GLY A 21 10.01 7.04 8.06
N THR A 22 10.01 5.71 8.12
CA THR A 22 10.68 4.86 7.12
C THR A 22 9.79 4.57 5.92
N PHE A 23 8.51 4.27 6.14
CA PHE A 23 7.57 3.85 5.10
C PHE A 23 6.31 4.69 5.12
N CYS A 24 5.69 4.89 3.95
CA CYS A 24 4.36 5.45 3.83
C CYS A 24 3.30 4.43 4.29
N GLN A 25 2.39 4.80 5.16
CA GLN A 25 1.31 3.95 5.67
C GLN A 25 0.32 3.53 4.57
N GLY A 26 0.20 4.33 3.50
CA GLY A 26 -0.69 4.03 2.38
C GLY A 26 -0.05 3.07 1.37
N CYS A 27 1.02 3.52 0.73
CA CYS A 27 1.67 2.76 -0.34
C CYS A 27 2.83 1.86 0.11
N TRP A 28 3.24 1.92 1.38
CA TRP A 28 4.34 1.13 1.99
C TRP A 28 5.73 1.37 1.39
N ARG A 29 5.86 2.44 0.60
CA ARG A 29 7.11 2.88 -0.02
C ARG A 29 7.87 3.83 0.88
N THR A 30 9.18 3.80 0.77
CA THR A 30 10.08 4.79 1.38
C THR A 30 10.05 6.10 0.60
N LEU A 31 10.45 7.21 1.23
CA LEU A 31 10.55 8.52 0.56
C LEU A 31 11.47 8.47 -0.67
N LEU A 32 12.55 7.70 -0.60
CA LEU A 32 13.49 7.53 -1.71
C LEU A 32 12.84 6.82 -2.90
N GLU A 33 12.08 5.75 -2.65
CA GLU A 33 11.33 5.04 -3.67
C GLU A 33 10.26 5.94 -4.31
N ILE A 34 9.53 6.72 -3.50
CA ILE A 34 8.51 7.67 -3.97
C ILE A 34 9.15 8.71 -4.91
N GLY A 35 10.25 9.35 -4.47
CA GLY A 35 10.92 10.38 -5.27
C GLY A 35 11.60 9.86 -6.55
N ARG A 36 11.99 8.58 -6.57
CA ARG A 36 12.62 7.96 -7.76
C ARG A 36 11.64 7.27 -8.69
N TRP A 37 10.37 7.12 -8.32
CA TRP A 37 9.41 6.30 -9.07
C TRP A 37 9.22 6.74 -10.52
N ASP A 38 9.12 8.05 -10.75
CA ASP A 38 9.01 8.63 -12.10
C ASP A 38 10.22 8.27 -12.98
N ARG A 39 11.41 8.18 -12.36
CA ARG A 39 12.68 7.84 -13.01
C ARG A 39 12.98 6.34 -13.08
N MET A 40 12.12 5.49 -12.52
CA MET A 40 12.31 4.05 -12.53
C MET A 40 11.76 3.43 -13.82
N ASN A 41 12.50 2.47 -14.37
CA ASN A 41 12.04 1.62 -15.48
C ASN A 41 11.02 0.58 -14.97
N ASP A 42 10.28 -0.03 -15.88
CA ASP A 42 9.23 -1.01 -15.56
C ASP A 42 9.74 -2.20 -14.74
N GLU A 43 10.95 -2.70 -15.03
CA GLU A 43 11.60 -3.75 -14.24
C GLU A 43 11.86 -3.32 -12.78
N GLN A 44 12.34 -2.08 -12.59
CA GLN A 44 12.57 -1.53 -11.25
C GLN A 44 11.25 -1.30 -10.52
N LYS A 45 10.23 -0.82 -11.22
CA LYS A 45 8.89 -0.64 -10.66
C LYS A 45 8.29 -1.98 -10.25
N ALA A 46 8.48 -3.04 -11.04
CA ALA A 46 8.00 -4.40 -10.76
C ALA A 46 8.68 -4.97 -9.50
N ALA A 47 10.01 -4.84 -9.41
CA ALA A 47 10.76 -5.26 -8.23
C ALA A 47 10.29 -4.52 -6.96
N VAL A 48 10.04 -3.21 -7.07
CA VAL A 48 9.48 -2.43 -5.96
C VAL A 48 8.07 -2.91 -5.61
N ALA A 49 7.20 -3.18 -6.60
CA ALA A 49 5.84 -3.65 -6.35
C ALA A 49 5.83 -4.99 -5.58
N GLU A 50 6.66 -5.95 -5.99
CA GLU A 50 6.83 -7.23 -5.31
C GLU A 50 7.29 -7.03 -3.86
N LEU A 51 8.33 -6.21 -3.64
CA LEU A 51 8.81 -5.85 -2.30
C LEU A 51 7.69 -5.26 -1.41
N LEU A 52 6.80 -4.43 -1.98
CA LEU A 52 5.69 -3.85 -1.23
C LEU A 52 4.63 -4.88 -0.85
N GLU A 53 4.37 -5.87 -1.70
CA GLU A 53 3.50 -7.00 -1.34
C GLU A 53 4.09 -7.79 -0.17
N HIS A 54 5.38 -8.11 -0.22
CA HIS A 54 6.06 -8.76 0.91
C HIS A 54 6.01 -7.93 2.19
N ARG A 55 6.26 -6.61 2.12
CA ARG A 55 6.18 -5.70 3.28
C ARG A 55 4.76 -5.64 3.85
N ARG A 56 3.74 -5.57 3.00
CA ARG A 56 2.32 -5.56 3.39
C ARG A 56 1.96 -6.87 4.08
N SER A 57 2.27 -8.01 3.49
CA SER A 57 1.98 -9.33 4.07
C SER A 57 2.66 -9.53 5.43
N ALA A 58 3.93 -9.11 5.58
CA ALA A 58 4.65 -9.21 6.84
C ALA A 58 4.03 -8.35 7.96
N LYS A 59 3.48 -7.17 7.64
CA LYS A 59 2.78 -6.32 8.60
C LYS A 59 1.37 -6.82 8.87
N VAL A 60 0.60 -7.19 7.84
CA VAL A 60 -0.79 -7.69 7.95
C VAL A 60 -0.85 -8.96 8.81
N SER A 61 0.15 -9.85 8.75
CA SER A 61 0.24 -11.01 9.64
C SER A 61 0.28 -10.67 11.15
N ARG A 62 0.58 -9.43 11.54
CA ARG A 62 0.49 -8.98 12.95
C ARG A 62 -0.81 -8.27 13.31
N LEU A 63 -1.58 -7.80 12.33
CA LEU A 63 -2.83 -7.04 12.50
C LEU A 63 -4.07 -7.86 12.17
N ALA A 64 -3.91 -9.03 11.54
CA ALA A 64 -5.00 -9.94 11.22
C ALA A 64 -5.53 -10.66 12.47
N SER A 65 -6.02 -9.90 13.44
CA SER A 65 -7.25 -10.28 14.12
C SER A 65 -8.38 -9.77 13.20
N PRO A 66 -9.11 -10.65 12.49
CA PRO A 66 -10.33 -10.23 11.82
C PRO A 66 -11.33 -9.81 12.91
N GLY A 67 -11.37 -8.52 13.21
CA GLY A 67 -12.44 -7.90 13.98
C GLY A 67 -13.69 -7.82 13.11
N ASP A 68 -14.36 -8.96 13.00
CA ASP A 68 -15.82 -9.16 12.93
C ASP A 68 -16.70 -7.95 12.55
N PRO A 69 -17.29 -7.91 11.34
CA PRO A 69 -18.48 -7.12 11.11
C PRO A 69 -19.72 -7.93 11.47
N THR A 70 -20.04 -8.05 12.76
CA THR A 70 -21.44 -8.29 13.18
C THR A 70 -22.25 -7.05 12.78
N LEU A 71 -22.74 -7.06 11.54
CA LEU A 71 -23.84 -6.22 11.10
C LEU A 71 -25.09 -7.10 11.02
N GLU A 72 -25.89 -7.09 12.08
CA GLU A 72 -27.33 -6.82 12.02
C GLU A 72 -27.87 -6.79 13.46
N ASN A 73 -27.90 -5.61 14.08
CA ASN A 73 -28.79 -5.37 15.22
C ASN A 73 -29.91 -4.45 14.72
N GLY A 74 -31.08 -5.05 14.53
CA GLY A 74 -32.32 -4.38 14.16
C GLY A 74 -32.68 -3.28 15.17
N VAL A 75 -32.90 -2.10 14.63
CA VAL A 75 -33.34 -0.90 15.31
C VAL A 75 -34.70 -1.11 16.01
N PRO A 76 -34.88 -0.71 17.29
CA PRO A 76 -36.18 -0.70 17.94
C PRO A 76 -37.01 0.52 17.56
N GLN A 77 -38.32 0.34 17.45
CA GLN A 77 -39.35 1.37 17.65
C GLN A 77 -40.23 0.91 18.80
#